data_AF-A0A9E5IM60-F1
#
_entry.id   AF-A0A9E5IM60-F1
#
_cell.length_a   1.000
_cell.length_b   1.000
_cell.length_c   1.000
_cell.angle_alpha   90.00
_cell.angle_beta   90.00
_cell.angle_gamma   90.00
#
_symmetry.space_group_name_H-M   'P 1'
#
loop_
_entity.id
_entity.type
_entity.pdbx_description
1 polymer ?
#
loop_
_entity_poly.entity_id
_entity_poly.type
_entity_poly.pdbx_seq_one_letter_code
_entity_poly.pdbx_strand_id
1 'polypeptide(L)'
;MFAPLARYLHRAPNPSDADRAFIAEVRIQKAREPRSRRSETVLAIGWALILAKCWGVHWLCSAYAVPINPWWVIAPSLLFAIICTWIYWRRD
;
A
#
# COMPACT_ATOMS: atom_id res chain seq x y z
N MET A 1 26.22 -23.78 -6.80
CA MET A 1 24.87 -23.34 -7.20
C MET A 1 24.83 -22.43 -8.45
N PHE A 2 25.96 -22.03 -9.04
CA PHE A 2 26.00 -21.14 -10.23
C PHE A 2 26.33 -21.85 -11.57
N ALA A 3 26.44 -23.18 -11.56
CA ALA A 3 26.75 -23.99 -12.75
C ALA A 3 25.77 -23.81 -13.95
N PRO A 4 24.46 -23.57 -13.76
CA PRO A 4 23.56 -23.39 -14.90
C PRO A 4 23.82 -22.08 -15.67
N LEU A 5 24.25 -21.02 -14.98
CA LEU A 5 24.52 -19.70 -15.58
C LEU A 5 25.80 -19.71 -16.43
N ALA A 6 26.84 -20.41 -15.97
CA ALA A 6 28.08 -20.57 -16.71
C ALA A 6 27.90 -21.31 -18.05
N ARG A 7 26.93 -22.24 -18.12
CA ARG A 7 26.57 -22.97 -19.35
C ARG A 7 25.88 -22.08 -20.38
N TYR A 8 25.16 -21.05 -19.95
CA TYR A 8 24.55 -20.07 -20.85
C TYR A 8 25.56 -19.07 -21.41
N LEU A 9 26.56 -18.66 -20.62
CA LEU A 9 27.61 -17.72 -21.05
C LEU A 9 28.63 -18.34 -22.01
N HIS A 10 28.93 -19.65 -21.87
CA HIS A 10 29.91 -20.33 -22.72
C HIS A 10 29.33 -20.95 -24.01
N ARG A 11 28.01 -20.89 -24.21
CA ARG A 11 27.41 -21.44 -25.43
C ARG A 11 27.63 -20.46 -26.58
N ALA A 12 28.41 -20.87 -27.57
CA ALA A 12 28.54 -20.13 -28.82
C ALA A 12 27.14 -19.94 -29.45
N PRO A 13 26.75 -18.72 -29.81
CA PRO A 13 25.43 -18.44 -30.36
C PRO A 13 25.27 -19.20 -31.68
N ASN A 14 24.25 -20.05 -31.75
CA ASN A 14 23.87 -20.71 -33.00
C ASN A 14 23.20 -19.65 -33.89
N PRO A 15 23.68 -19.40 -35.13
CA PRO A 15 23.12 -18.35 -35.98
C PRO A 15 21.63 -18.53 -36.28
N SER A 16 21.09 -19.74 -36.20
CA SER A 16 19.65 -20.00 -36.33
C SER A 16 18.81 -19.64 -35.10
N ASP A 17 19.43 -19.46 -33.93
CA ASP A 17 18.76 -19.00 -32.70
C ASP A 17 18.77 -17.46 -32.59
N ALA A 18 19.67 -16.77 -33.31
CA ALA A 18 19.75 -15.31 -33.32
C ALA A 18 18.50 -14.66 -33.91
N ASP A 19 17.92 -15.26 -34.96
CA ASP A 19 16.66 -14.81 -35.57
C ASP A 19 15.43 -15.05 -34.69
N ARG A 20 15.52 -15.95 -33.70
CA ARG A 20 14.41 -16.27 -32.77
C ARG A 20 14.46 -15.45 -31.48
N ALA A 21 15.58 -14.79 -31.19
CA ALA A 21 15.81 -14.07 -29.95
C ALA A 21 15.48 -12.57 -30.03
N PHE A 22 14.90 -12.09 -31.14
CA PHE A 22 14.39 -10.73 -31.19
C PHE A 22 13.06 -10.66 -30.43
N ILE A 23 13.16 -10.39 -29.13
CA ILE A 23 12.00 -10.10 -28.28
C ILE A 23 11.40 -8.79 -28.79
N ALA A 24 10.45 -8.90 -29.72
CA ALA A 24 9.87 -7.75 -30.42
C ALA A 24 9.15 -6.79 -29.46
N GLU A 25 8.49 -7.31 -28.43
CA GLU A 25 7.80 -6.48 -27.43
C GLU A 25 7.73 -7.21 -26.07
N VAL A 26 8.39 -6.65 -25.05
CA VAL A 26 8.10 -7.01 -23.66
C VAL A 26 6.89 -6.19 -23.23
N ARG A 27 5.69 -6.72 -23.44
CA ARG A 27 4.49 -6.19 -22.77
C ARG A 27 4.60 -6.49 -21.30
N ILE A 28 5.14 -5.55 -20.53
CA ILE A 28 4.95 -5.49 -19.08
C ILE A 28 3.47 -5.17 -18.88
N GLN A 29 2.63 -6.20 -18.88
CA GLN A 29 1.33 -6.09 -18.25
C GLN A 29 1.65 -5.76 -16.79
N LYS A 30 1.44 -4.50 -16.39
CA LYS A 30 1.33 -4.15 -14.98
C LYS A 30 0.14 -4.94 -14.47
N ALA A 31 0.37 -6.20 -14.10
CA ALA A 31 -0.58 -6.99 -13.36
C ALA A 31 -0.81 -6.18 -12.09
N ARG A 32 -1.97 -5.50 -12.05
CA ARG A 32 -2.40 -4.72 -10.91
C ARG A 32 -2.22 -5.59 -9.69
N GLU A 33 -1.29 -5.20 -8.83
CA GLU A 33 -0.80 -6.06 -7.77
C GLU A 33 -2.00 -6.44 -6.89
N PRO A 34 -2.27 -7.74 -6.64
CA PRO A 34 -3.49 -8.13 -5.96
C PRO A 34 -3.52 -7.50 -4.58
N ARG A 35 -4.50 -6.61 -4.37
CA ARG A 35 -4.71 -5.85 -3.12
C ARG A 35 -4.55 -6.77 -1.92
N SER A 36 -3.48 -6.56 -1.17
CA SER A 36 -3.15 -7.47 -0.07
C SER A 36 -4.18 -7.31 1.05
N ARG A 37 -4.86 -8.40 1.42
CA ARG A 37 -5.87 -8.40 2.49
C ARG A 37 -5.35 -7.81 3.81
N ARG A 38 -4.04 -7.97 4.07
CA ARG A 38 -3.36 -7.41 5.24
C ARG A 38 -3.43 -5.88 5.29
N SER A 39 -3.18 -5.21 4.16
CA SER A 39 -3.23 -3.75 4.09
C SER A 39 -4.63 -3.20 4.36
N GLU A 40 -5.66 -3.91 3.89
CA GLU A 40 -7.06 -3.56 4.12
C GLU A 40 -7.47 -3.77 5.59
N THR A 41 -7.01 -4.85 6.23
CA THR A 41 -7.21 -5.07 7.67
C THR A 41 -6.51 -4.02 8.53
N VAL A 42 -5.27 -3.64 8.21
CA VAL A 42 -4.54 -2.58 8.93
C VAL A 42 -5.27 -1.24 8.83
N LEU A 43 -5.78 -0.92 7.64
CA LEU A 43 -6.56 0.30 7.43
C LEU A 43 -7.86 0.30 8.26
N ALA A 44 -8.57 -0.84 8.29
CA ALA A 44 -9.78 -1.00 9.10
C ALA A 44 -9.50 -0.87 10.61
N ILE A 45 -8.42 -1.50 11.10
CA ILE A 45 -8.00 -1.38 12.50
C ILE A 45 -7.62 0.07 12.83
N GLY A 46 -6.91 0.75 11.93
CA GLY A 46 -6.57 2.17 12.08
C GLY A 46 -7.81 3.05 12.23
N TRP A 47 -8.83 2.84 11.39
CA TRP A 47 -10.11 3.54 11.52
C TRP A 47 -10.83 3.26 12.84
N ALA A 48 -10.85 1.99 13.29
CA ALA A 48 -11.44 1.63 14.57
C ALA A 48 -10.74 2.31 15.76
N LEU A 49 -9.41 2.35 15.76
CA LEU A 49 -8.61 3.06 16.77
C LEU A 49 -8.91 4.57 16.79
N ILE A 50 -9.04 5.19 15.63
CA ILE A 50 -9.35 6.62 15.51
C ILE A 50 -10.74 6.91 16.06
N LEU A 51 -11.74 6.10 15.73
CA LEU A 51 -13.10 6.25 16.26
C LEU A 51 -13.12 6.08 17.78
N ALA A 52 -12.45 5.06 18.32
CA ALA A 52 -12.36 4.84 19.76
C ALA A 52 -11.70 6.02 20.49
N LYS A 53 -10.62 6.57 19.92
CA LYS A 53 -9.97 7.78 20.45
C LYS A 53 -10.89 9.00 20.42
N CYS A 54 -11.61 9.21 19.32
CA CYS A 54 -12.52 10.36 19.19
C CYS A 54 -13.67 10.26 20.19
N TRP A 55 -14.22 9.04 20.38
CA TRP A 55 -15.20 8.76 21.41
C TRP A 55 -14.66 9.07 22.82
N GLY A 56 -13.44 8.63 23.12
CA GLY A 56 -12.79 8.91 24.40
C GLY A 56 -12.62 10.41 24.67
N VAL A 57 -12.18 11.19 23.67
CA VAL A 57 -12.05 12.65 23.80
C VAL A 57 -13.41 13.31 24.04
N HIS A 58 -14.43 12.92 23.28
CA HIS A 58 -15.78 13.45 23.46
C HIS A 58 -16.34 13.11 24.85
N TRP A 59 -16.19 11.86 25.28
CA TRP A 59 -16.60 11.40 26.60
C TRP A 59 -15.90 12.20 27.70
N LEU A 60 -14.58 12.39 27.60
CA LEU A 60 -13.80 13.13 28.59
C LEU A 60 -14.25 14.59 28.68
N CYS A 61 -14.47 15.26 27.55
CA CYS A 61 -14.99 16.62 27.53
C CYS A 61 -16.39 16.71 28.16
N SER A 62 -17.26 15.73 27.92
CA SER A 62 -18.60 15.69 28.51
C SER A 62 -18.59 15.38 30.02
N ALA A 63 -17.72 14.47 30.47
CA ALA A 63 -17.63 14.03 31.86
C ALA A 63 -17.01 15.10 32.77
N TYR A 64 -16.04 15.86 32.25
CA TYR A 64 -15.30 16.86 33.02
C TYR A 64 -15.75 18.31 32.72
N ALA A 65 -16.81 18.51 31.94
CA ALA A 65 -17.34 19.82 31.54
C ALA A 65 -16.25 20.81 31.08
N VAL A 66 -15.26 20.29 30.36
CA VAL A 66 -14.09 21.06 29.95
C VAL A 66 -14.55 22.08 28.90
N PRO A 67 -14.23 23.39 29.03
CA PRO A 67 -14.65 24.43 28.11
C PRO A 67 -13.84 24.40 26.79
N ILE A 68 -13.52 23.21 26.29
CA ILE A 68 -12.77 22.99 25.05
C ILE A 68 -13.71 22.26 24.10
N ASN A 69 -13.82 22.77 22.87
CA ASN A 69 -14.60 22.11 21.84
C ASN A 69 -13.88 20.82 21.37
N PRO A 70 -14.46 19.62 21.57
CA PRO A 70 -13.83 18.34 21.23
C PRO A 70 -13.46 18.23 19.74
N TRP A 71 -14.19 18.95 18.88
CA TRP A 71 -13.98 18.96 17.43
C TRP A 71 -12.58 19.40 17.01
N TRP A 72 -11.90 20.25 17.81
CA TRP A 72 -10.52 20.67 17.53
C TRP A 72 -9.52 19.50 17.52
N VAL A 73 -9.81 18.44 18.25
CA VAL A 73 -8.95 17.26 18.37
C VAL A 73 -9.40 16.15 17.40
N ILE A 74 -10.70 16.07 17.13
CA ILE A 74 -11.32 15.07 16.25
C ILE A 74 -11.06 15.41 14.78
N ALA A 75 -11.30 16.66 14.37
CA ALA A 75 -11.21 17.09 12.98
C ALA A 75 -9.84 16.83 12.32
N PRO A 76 -8.68 17.23 12.89
CA PRO A 76 -7.39 16.95 12.29
C PRO A 76 -7.09 15.44 12.24
N SER A 77 -7.54 14.67 13.25
CA SER A 77 -7.33 13.21 13.27
C SER A 77 -8.07 12.52 12.13
N LEU A 78 -9.33 12.90 11.89
CA LEU A 78 -10.12 12.39 10.76
C LEU A 78 -9.54 12.84 9.42
N LEU A 79 -9.07 14.10 9.32
CA LEU A 79 -8.44 14.62 8.10
C LEU A 79 -7.22 13.76 7.71
N PHE A 80 -6.30 13.51 8.65
CA PHE A 80 -5.13 12.68 8.38
C PHE A 80 -5.51 11.23 8.04
N ALA A 81 -6.52 10.66 8.70
CA ALA A 81 -7.02 9.32 8.39
C ALA A 81 -7.52 9.21 6.94
N ILE A 82 -8.29 10.21 6.50
CA ILE A 82 -8.83 10.31 5.15
C ILE A 82 -7.69 10.48 4.13
N ILE A 83 -6.71 11.35 4.41
CA ILE A 83 -5.55 11.55 3.53
C ILE A 83 -4.76 10.25 3.37
N CYS A 84 -4.45 9.55 4.46
CA CYS A 84 -3.77 8.25 4.41
C CYS A 84 -4.55 7.22 3.60
N THR A 85 -5.87 7.14 3.81
CA THR A 85 -6.77 6.26 3.06
C THR A 85 -6.80 6.61 1.57
N TRP A 86 -6.80 7.90 1.23
CA TRP A 86 -6.82 8.39 -0.13
C TRP A 86 -5.49 8.14 -0.87
N ILE A 87 -4.35 8.34 -0.21
CA ILE A 87 -3.03 8.01 -0.75
C ILE A 87 -2.94 6.50 -1.02
N TYR A 88 -3.43 5.67 -0.10
CA TYR A 88 -3.50 4.22 -0.31
C TYR A 88 -4.35 3.87 -1.53
N TRP A 89 -5.52 4.49 -1.71
CA TRP A 89 -6.37 4.27 -2.88
C TRP A 89 -5.74 4.75 -4.19
N ARG A 90 -4.98 5.86 -4.17
CA ARG A 90 -4.30 6.43 -5.34
C ARG A 90 -3.03 5.68 -5.75
N ARG A 91 -2.51 4.80 -4.89
CA ARG A 91 -1.35 3.94 -5.19
C ARG A 91 -1.73 2.76 -6.09
N ASP A 92 -3.02 2.44 -6.20
CA ASP A 92 -3.63 1.42 -7.08
C ASP A 92 -4.35 2.02 -8.30
#